data_AF-A0A2E6MPI2-F1
#
_entry.id   AF-A0A2E6MPI2-F1
#
_cell.length_a   1.000
_cell.length_b   1.000
_cell.length_c   1.000
_cell.angle_alpha   90.00
_cell.angle_beta   90.00
_cell.angle_gamma   90.00
#
_symmetry.space_group_name_H-M   'P 1'
#
loop_
_entity.id
_entity.type
_entity.pdbx_description
1 polymer ?
#
loop_
_entity_poly.entity_id
_entity_poly.type
_entity_poly.pdbx_seq_one_letter_code
_entity_poly.pdbx_strand_id
1 'polypeptide(L)'
;MKFSLFRDYGAQNSKPVFDAFADSLVSSGHMVVDNSYDCDVGVIWSVLFNGRMAPNKKVWDDFHAHNKKIIVLEVGGLIRGTTWKVAVGGINREAYFGPKGNDNSRANKLGLELKPWTNNGDSIVIVGQHERSHQWRNNPNMSSWVSEQIRKIREHTDKDIIWRPHPRFPVNSLEEDFKNVYRQNPVQVQDTYDDFDFDCKGAYAVVNHSSNPATHSVIEGVPVFVSEASLAYDVGNPNYNTINDPIRPDRTQWLNDIAHTEWTLEEIAGGEPLKHLTSVL
;
A
#
# COMPACT_ATOMS: atom_id res chain seq x y z
N MET A 1 15.39 -22.25 9.28
CA MET A 1 15.59 -20.90 9.83
C MET A 1 14.75 -20.72 11.09
N LYS A 2 15.14 -19.81 11.96
CA LYS A 2 14.41 -19.35 13.14
C LYS A 2 13.77 -18.00 12.84
N PHE A 3 12.45 -17.94 12.92
CA PHE A 3 11.65 -16.73 12.70
C PHE A 3 11.17 -16.20 14.04
N SER A 4 11.27 -14.88 14.22
CA SER A 4 10.71 -14.20 15.38
C SER A 4 9.50 -13.37 14.97
N LEU A 5 8.33 -13.69 15.51
CA LEU A 5 7.11 -12.93 15.30
C LEU A 5 6.99 -11.89 16.40
N PHE A 6 7.10 -10.61 16.02
CA PHE A 6 7.00 -9.48 16.95
C PHE A 6 5.53 -9.10 17.20
N ARG A 7 4.78 -10.05 17.79
CA ARG A 7 3.33 -9.98 18.01
C ARG A 7 2.92 -8.86 18.96
N ASP A 8 3.80 -8.48 19.89
CA ASP A 8 3.52 -7.44 20.89
C ASP A 8 3.25 -6.07 20.25
N TYR A 9 3.78 -5.86 19.05
CA TYR A 9 3.71 -4.60 18.30
C TYR A 9 2.70 -4.66 17.15
N GLY A 10 1.78 -5.63 17.19
CA GLY A 10 0.70 -5.81 16.23
C GLY A 10 -0.47 -4.83 16.41
N ALA A 11 -1.17 -4.57 15.30
CA ALA A 11 -2.51 -3.99 15.35
C ALA A 11 -3.51 -4.98 15.96
N GLN A 12 -4.71 -4.54 16.34
CA GLN A 12 -5.68 -5.42 17.00
C GLN A 12 -6.14 -6.57 16.10
N ASN A 13 -6.19 -6.35 14.78
CA ASN A 13 -6.56 -7.35 13.79
C ASN A 13 -5.37 -8.17 13.25
N SER A 14 -4.14 -7.97 13.76
CA SER A 14 -2.97 -8.66 13.21
C SER A 14 -2.82 -10.10 13.70
N LYS A 15 -3.44 -10.45 14.84
CA LYS A 15 -3.24 -11.76 15.48
C LYS A 15 -3.53 -12.93 14.54
N PRO A 16 -4.69 -12.98 13.84
CA PRO A 16 -4.98 -14.10 12.93
C PRO A 16 -3.96 -14.22 11.79
N VAL A 17 -3.42 -13.10 11.31
CA VAL A 17 -2.42 -13.10 10.22
C VAL A 17 -1.09 -13.64 10.71
N PHE A 18 -0.64 -13.24 11.91
CA PHE A 18 0.55 -13.81 12.53
C PHE A 18 0.39 -15.30 12.84
N ASP A 19 -0.79 -15.73 13.31
CA ASP A 19 -1.08 -17.14 13.56
C ASP A 19 -0.98 -17.95 12.25
N ALA A 20 -1.68 -17.51 11.20
CA ALA A 20 -1.60 -18.14 9.88
C ALA A 20 -0.16 -18.21 9.35
N PHE A 21 0.61 -17.13 9.48
CA PHE A 21 2.00 -17.15 9.01
C PHE A 21 2.88 -18.07 9.87
N ALA A 22 2.64 -18.16 11.18
CA ALA A 22 3.34 -19.13 12.03
C ALA A 22 3.04 -20.58 11.61
N ASP A 23 1.78 -20.89 11.26
CA ASP A 23 1.38 -22.22 10.81
C ASP A 23 2.13 -22.64 9.54
N SER A 24 2.29 -21.73 8.57
CA SER A 24 3.05 -22.03 7.35
C SER A 24 4.55 -22.19 7.61
N LEU A 25 5.12 -21.40 8.51
CA LEU A 25 6.52 -21.53 8.93
C LEU A 25 6.78 -22.89 9.59
N VAL A 26 5.95 -23.29 10.56
CA VAL A 26 6.07 -24.59 11.26
C VAL A 26 5.87 -25.75 10.27
N SER A 27 4.86 -25.66 9.42
CA SER A 27 4.58 -26.69 8.39
C SER A 27 5.73 -26.84 7.38
N SER A 28 6.50 -25.77 7.16
CA SER A 28 7.70 -25.77 6.31
C SER A 28 8.99 -26.18 7.05
N GLY A 29 8.88 -26.66 8.30
CA GLY A 29 10.01 -27.11 9.12
C GLY A 29 10.87 -25.99 9.70
N HIS A 30 10.34 -24.77 9.79
CA HIS A 30 11.04 -23.64 10.43
C HIS A 30 10.72 -23.57 11.93
N MET A 31 11.61 -22.92 12.68
CA MET A 31 11.40 -22.65 14.10
C MET A 31 10.72 -21.29 14.26
N VAL A 32 9.69 -21.22 15.09
CA VAL A 32 8.97 -19.98 15.42
C VAL A 32 9.22 -19.63 16.88
N VAL A 33 9.63 -18.39 17.13
CA VAL A 33 9.70 -17.78 18.46
C VAL A 33 8.96 -16.45 18.43
N ASP A 34 8.57 -15.92 19.59
CA ASP A 34 7.89 -14.63 19.68
C ASP A 34 8.80 -13.58 20.31
N ASN A 35 8.79 -12.38 19.74
CA ASN A 35 9.43 -11.16 20.25
C ASN A 35 10.93 -11.28 20.62
N SER A 36 11.66 -12.23 20.03
CA SER A 36 13.09 -12.44 20.26
C SER A 36 13.93 -11.81 19.15
N TYR A 37 15.09 -11.24 19.49
CA TYR A 37 16.09 -10.79 18.52
C TYR A 37 17.08 -11.92 18.13
N ASP A 38 17.08 -13.02 18.89
CA ASP A 38 17.81 -14.23 18.56
C ASP A 38 17.02 -15.07 17.54
N CYS A 39 17.05 -14.63 16.29
CA CYS A 39 16.45 -15.29 15.15
C CYS A 39 17.19 -14.91 13.85
N ASP A 40 16.91 -15.63 12.77
CA ASP A 40 17.45 -15.38 11.43
C ASP A 40 16.61 -14.31 10.71
N VAL A 41 15.28 -14.38 10.87
CA VAL A 41 14.31 -13.52 10.18
C VAL A 41 13.32 -12.93 11.18
N GLY A 42 13.07 -11.63 11.07
CA GLY A 42 12.07 -10.93 11.87
C GLY A 42 10.75 -10.82 11.11
N VAL A 43 9.62 -10.97 11.82
CA VAL A 43 8.28 -10.79 11.24
C VAL A 43 7.58 -9.71 12.04
N ILE A 44 7.30 -8.58 11.41
CA ILE A 44 6.63 -7.43 12.04
C ILE A 44 5.27 -7.17 11.41
N TRP A 45 4.41 -6.48 12.15
CA TRP A 45 3.17 -5.94 11.62
C TRP A 45 3.34 -4.48 11.19
N SER A 46 3.10 -4.21 9.91
CA SER A 46 3.16 -2.89 9.32
C SER A 46 4.54 -2.23 9.40
N VAL A 47 4.69 -1.14 8.65
CA VAL A 47 5.79 -0.17 8.78
C VAL A 47 5.27 1.22 9.15
N LEU A 48 4.05 1.29 9.67
CA LEU A 48 3.54 2.45 10.38
C LEU A 48 4.19 2.53 11.77
N PHE A 49 5.29 3.24 11.89
CA PHE A 49 6.02 3.38 13.16
C PHE A 49 5.35 4.39 14.10
N ASN A 50 4.08 4.13 14.42
CA ASN A 50 3.23 4.97 15.24
C ASN A 50 2.27 4.13 16.09
N GLY A 51 1.82 4.69 17.23
CA GLY A 51 0.88 4.00 18.12
C GLY A 51 1.40 2.64 18.61
N ARG A 52 0.56 1.60 18.55
CA ARG A 52 0.92 0.23 18.96
C ARG A 52 2.12 -0.35 18.19
N MET A 53 2.29 0.08 16.94
CA MET A 53 3.34 -0.39 16.05
C MET A 53 4.63 0.46 16.14
N ALA A 54 4.65 1.53 16.96
CA ALA A 54 5.85 2.37 17.12
C ALA A 54 7.12 1.57 17.49
N PRO A 55 7.07 0.55 18.38
CA PRO A 55 8.26 -0.24 18.70
C PRO A 55 8.83 -1.06 17.53
N ASN A 56 8.05 -1.31 16.46
CA ASN A 56 8.58 -1.96 15.25
C ASN A 56 9.72 -1.17 14.60
N LYS A 57 9.86 0.13 14.87
CA LYS A 57 11.02 0.91 14.40
C LYS A 57 12.33 0.36 14.92
N LYS A 58 12.37 -0.04 16.20
CA LYS A 58 13.57 -0.61 16.82
C LYS A 58 13.91 -1.96 16.19
N VAL A 59 12.90 -2.82 15.99
CA VAL A 59 13.08 -4.11 15.31
C VAL A 59 13.60 -3.88 13.90
N TRP A 60 12.97 -2.96 13.16
CA TRP A 60 13.35 -2.60 11.81
C TRP A 60 14.82 -2.17 11.73
N ASP A 61 15.23 -1.20 12.54
CA ASP A 61 16.58 -0.66 12.51
C ASP A 61 17.64 -1.68 12.91
N ASP A 62 17.38 -2.46 13.96
CA ASP A 62 18.32 -3.46 14.46
C ASP A 62 18.57 -4.56 13.43
N PHE A 63 17.51 -5.09 12.81
CA PHE A 63 17.64 -6.14 11.82
C PHE A 63 18.36 -5.64 10.57
N HIS A 64 18.09 -4.42 10.10
CA HIS A 64 18.84 -3.82 8.98
C HIS A 64 20.31 -3.58 9.34
N ALA A 65 20.61 -3.10 10.55
CA ALA A 65 21.98 -2.88 11.01
C ALA A 65 22.80 -4.18 11.07
N HIS A 66 22.14 -5.32 11.31
CA HIS A 66 22.75 -6.64 11.34
C HIS A 66 22.56 -7.44 10.04
N ASN A 67 22.10 -6.80 8.96
CA ASN A 67 21.84 -7.44 7.66
C ASN A 67 20.90 -8.66 7.74
N LYS A 68 19.97 -8.66 8.71
CA LYS A 68 18.92 -9.66 8.85
C LYS A 68 17.70 -9.30 8.01
N LYS A 69 16.99 -10.32 7.53
CA LYS A 69 15.77 -10.14 6.75
C LYS A 69 14.59 -9.81 7.65
N ILE A 70 13.67 -8.99 7.13
CA ILE A 70 12.40 -8.67 7.78
C ILE A 70 11.27 -8.98 6.81
N ILE A 71 10.31 -9.77 7.27
CA ILE A 71 9.00 -9.93 6.64
C ILE A 71 8.04 -8.94 7.30
N VAL A 72 7.29 -8.22 6.47
CA VAL A 72 6.23 -7.32 6.92
C VAL A 72 4.89 -7.94 6.55
N LEU A 73 4.06 -8.13 7.57
CA LEU A 73 2.64 -8.46 7.44
C LEU A 73 1.84 -7.16 7.48
N GLU A 74 0.88 -6.98 6.58
CA GLU A 74 0.11 -5.73 6.50
C GLU A 74 -1.31 -5.98 5.98
N VAL A 75 -2.22 -5.06 6.28
CA VAL A 75 -3.57 -5.02 5.72
C VAL A 75 -3.50 -4.99 4.19
N GLY A 76 -4.28 -5.85 3.54
CA GLY A 76 -4.43 -5.84 2.09
C GLY A 76 -5.17 -4.60 1.58
N GLY A 77 -4.77 -4.13 0.41
CA GLY A 77 -5.40 -3.09 -0.37
C GLY A 77 -6.16 -3.58 -1.59
N LEU A 78 -6.15 -4.86 -1.96
CA LEU A 78 -6.96 -5.37 -3.08
C LEU A 78 -8.38 -5.69 -2.63
N ILE A 79 -8.51 -6.53 -1.59
CA ILE A 79 -9.80 -6.89 -0.98
C ILE A 79 -9.68 -6.67 0.52
N ARG A 80 -9.98 -5.44 0.94
CA ARG A 80 -9.81 -5.00 2.33
C ARG A 80 -10.56 -5.90 3.30
N GLY A 81 -9.90 -6.26 4.41
CA GLY A 81 -10.46 -7.16 5.43
C GLY A 81 -10.43 -8.66 5.07
N THR A 82 -10.13 -9.00 3.81
CA THR A 82 -10.08 -10.39 3.31
C THR A 82 -8.66 -10.82 2.96
N THR A 83 -7.92 -9.95 2.27
CA THR A 83 -6.53 -10.22 1.86
C THR A 83 -5.54 -9.44 2.72
N TRP A 84 -4.32 -9.96 2.82
CA TRP A 84 -3.22 -9.42 3.62
C TRP A 84 -1.91 -9.50 2.84
N LYS A 85 -1.06 -8.48 2.98
CA LYS A 85 0.26 -8.44 2.37
C LYS A 85 1.25 -9.25 3.20
N VAL A 86 2.12 -9.99 2.50
CA VAL A 86 3.27 -10.68 3.07
C VAL A 86 4.46 -10.41 2.15
N ALA A 87 5.44 -9.65 2.63
CA ALA A 87 6.56 -9.24 1.79
C ALA A 87 7.86 -9.12 2.59
N VAL A 88 8.99 -9.28 1.93
CA VAL A 88 10.31 -9.00 2.52
C VAL A 88 10.67 -7.53 2.28
N GLY A 89 11.08 -6.83 3.34
CA GLY A 89 11.69 -5.50 3.22
C GLY A 89 10.74 -4.34 2.93
N GLY A 90 9.42 -4.49 3.15
CA GLY A 90 8.47 -3.37 3.06
C GLY A 90 7.05 -3.81 2.72
N ILE A 91 6.22 -2.88 2.23
CA ILE A 91 4.83 -3.13 1.81
C ILE A 91 4.43 -2.47 0.46
N ASN A 92 5.41 -1.80 -0.16
CA ASN A 92 5.27 -1.01 -1.39
C ASN A 92 6.27 -1.52 -2.45
N ARG A 93 6.53 -0.76 -3.52
CA ARG A 93 7.40 -1.20 -4.62
C ARG A 93 8.81 -1.64 -4.19
N GLU A 94 9.33 -1.07 -3.10
CA GLU A 94 10.63 -1.46 -2.53
C GLU A 94 10.66 -2.87 -1.95
N ALA A 95 9.50 -3.44 -1.64
CA ALA A 95 9.38 -4.75 -1.04
C ALA A 95 9.44 -5.87 -2.07
N TYR A 96 9.93 -7.02 -1.65
CA TYR A 96 9.88 -8.24 -2.43
C TYR A 96 8.66 -9.07 -2.05
N PHE A 97 7.73 -9.22 -3.00
CA PHE A 97 6.52 -10.05 -2.86
C PHE A 97 6.64 -11.41 -3.56
N GLY A 98 7.71 -11.62 -4.33
CA GLY A 98 7.89 -12.79 -5.20
C GLY A 98 8.30 -12.41 -6.62
N PRO A 99 8.44 -13.41 -7.51
CA PRO A 99 8.77 -13.18 -8.91
C PRO A 99 7.68 -12.38 -9.65
N LYS A 100 8.09 -11.70 -10.71
CA LYS A 100 7.23 -10.97 -11.65
C LYS A 100 6.95 -11.81 -12.90
N GLY A 101 6.04 -11.36 -13.75
CA GLY A 101 5.65 -12.10 -14.95
C GLY A 101 4.66 -13.23 -14.65
N ASN A 102 3.82 -13.05 -13.63
CA ASN A 102 2.81 -14.03 -13.26
C ASN A 102 1.70 -14.09 -14.32
N ASP A 103 1.05 -15.25 -14.43
CA ASP A 103 -0.14 -15.42 -15.25
C ASP A 103 -1.40 -14.81 -14.58
N ASN A 104 -2.56 -14.92 -15.23
CA ASN A 104 -3.81 -14.36 -14.73
C ASN A 104 -4.55 -15.23 -13.70
N SER A 105 -4.03 -16.41 -13.35
CA SER A 105 -4.75 -17.37 -12.49
C SER A 105 -5.09 -16.75 -11.14
N ARG A 106 -4.16 -15.98 -10.56
CA ARG A 106 -4.34 -15.32 -9.27
C ARG A 106 -5.32 -14.15 -9.34
N ALA A 107 -5.20 -13.31 -10.37
CA ALA A 107 -6.14 -12.21 -10.60
C ALA A 107 -7.58 -12.75 -10.75
N ASN A 108 -7.77 -13.82 -11.53
CA ASN A 108 -9.05 -14.50 -11.69
C ASN A 108 -9.58 -15.10 -10.37
N LYS A 109 -8.71 -15.74 -9.57
CA LYS A 109 -9.09 -16.30 -8.25
C LYS A 109 -9.60 -15.23 -7.29
N LEU A 110 -9.01 -14.04 -7.33
CA LEU A 110 -9.43 -12.89 -6.54
C LEU A 110 -10.60 -12.11 -7.16
N GLY A 111 -11.06 -12.48 -8.36
CA GLY A 111 -12.12 -11.76 -9.06
C GLY A 111 -11.73 -10.33 -9.47
N LEU A 112 -10.44 -10.07 -9.70
CA LEU A 112 -9.96 -8.76 -10.10
C LEU A 112 -10.18 -8.55 -11.60
N GLU A 113 -10.80 -7.43 -11.95
CA GLU A 113 -11.10 -7.08 -13.34
C GLU A 113 -10.72 -5.61 -13.61
N LEU A 114 -10.00 -5.38 -14.70
CA LEU A 114 -9.65 -4.03 -15.15
C LEU A 114 -10.82 -3.42 -15.92
N LYS A 115 -11.35 -2.31 -15.43
CA LYS A 115 -12.27 -1.50 -16.22
C LYS A 115 -11.50 -0.79 -17.35
N PRO A 116 -12.11 -0.56 -18.52
CA PRO A 116 -11.49 0.25 -19.57
C PRO A 116 -11.05 1.61 -19.03
N TRP A 117 -9.97 2.16 -19.59
CA TRP A 117 -9.54 3.51 -19.21
C TRP A 117 -10.67 4.53 -19.45
N THR A 118 -10.91 5.39 -18.47
CA THR A 118 -11.82 6.54 -18.61
C THR A 118 -11.07 7.76 -19.15
N ASN A 119 -11.79 8.52 -19.97
CA ASN A 119 -11.43 9.87 -20.40
C ASN A 119 -12.40 10.92 -19.82
N ASN A 120 -13.38 10.45 -19.05
CA ASN A 120 -14.48 11.25 -18.55
C ASN A 120 -14.30 11.44 -17.06
N GLY A 121 -14.07 12.68 -16.66
CA GLY A 121 -13.87 13.10 -15.28
C GLY A 121 -13.50 14.58 -15.26
N ASP A 122 -13.93 15.26 -14.21
CA ASP A 122 -13.85 16.73 -14.15
C ASP A 122 -12.87 17.23 -13.09
N SER A 123 -12.43 16.34 -12.21
CA SER A 123 -11.60 16.68 -11.06
C SER A 123 -10.35 15.81 -10.91
N ILE A 124 -9.30 16.39 -10.34
CA ILE A 124 -8.08 15.68 -9.95
C ILE A 124 -8.17 15.39 -8.46
N VAL A 125 -8.08 14.13 -8.06
CA VAL A 125 -8.18 13.74 -6.64
C VAL A 125 -6.77 13.55 -6.07
N ILE A 126 -6.37 14.39 -5.12
CA ILE A 126 -5.13 14.22 -4.36
C ILE A 126 -5.44 13.42 -3.10
N VAL A 127 -4.75 12.30 -2.88
CA VAL A 127 -4.97 11.41 -1.73
C VAL A 127 -3.75 11.43 -0.80
N GLY A 128 -4.00 11.78 0.47
CA GLY A 128 -2.99 11.85 1.52
C GLY A 128 -2.52 10.50 2.05
N GLN A 129 -1.41 10.54 2.80
CA GLN A 129 -0.85 9.38 3.49
C GLN A 129 -0.55 9.68 4.96
N HIS A 130 -0.11 8.67 5.71
CA HIS A 130 0.33 8.85 7.10
C HIS A 130 1.83 9.17 7.14
N GLU A 131 2.20 10.37 7.61
CA GLU A 131 3.61 10.84 7.60
C GLU A 131 4.57 9.98 8.43
N ARG A 132 4.07 9.33 9.49
CA ARG A 132 4.87 8.42 10.34
C ARG A 132 5.07 7.02 9.76
N SER A 133 4.59 6.75 8.54
CA SER A 133 4.88 5.49 7.86
C SER A 133 6.30 5.50 7.28
N HIS A 134 6.98 4.35 7.27
CA HIS A 134 8.25 4.19 6.57
C HIS A 134 8.17 4.57 5.10
N GLN A 135 7.00 4.39 4.47
CA GLN A 135 6.75 4.79 3.08
C GLN A 135 6.89 6.30 2.86
N TRP A 136 6.82 7.10 3.93
CA TRP A 136 6.86 8.57 3.86
C TRP A 136 8.21 9.16 4.31
N ARG A 137 9.17 8.35 4.76
CA ARG A 137 10.40 8.76 5.47
C ARG A 137 11.26 9.85 4.80
N ASN A 138 11.19 9.99 3.48
CA ASN A 138 11.99 10.93 2.69
C ASN A 138 11.16 12.08 2.09
N ASN A 139 9.89 12.19 2.46
CA ASN A 139 8.99 13.22 1.94
C ASN A 139 8.86 14.39 2.93
N PRO A 140 8.50 15.60 2.45
CA PRO A 140 8.15 16.70 3.34
C PRO A 140 6.89 16.36 4.15
N ASN A 141 6.57 17.19 5.16
CA ASN A 141 5.28 17.05 5.85
C ASN A 141 4.12 17.14 4.83
N MET A 142 3.01 16.48 5.14
CA MET A 142 1.84 16.29 4.30
C MET A 142 1.26 17.62 3.84
N SER A 143 1.14 18.61 4.73
CA SER A 143 0.65 19.95 4.34
C SER A 143 1.51 20.54 3.22
N SER A 144 2.84 20.49 3.37
CA SER A 144 3.79 20.99 2.38
C SER A 144 3.72 20.18 1.08
N TRP A 145 3.66 18.85 1.19
CA TRP A 145 3.55 17.95 0.03
C TRP A 145 2.29 18.22 -0.79
N VAL A 146 1.13 18.35 -0.13
CA VAL A 146 -0.15 18.62 -0.79
C VAL A 146 -0.15 19.99 -1.44
N SER A 147 0.30 21.04 -0.73
CA SER A 147 0.44 22.37 -1.32
C SER A 147 1.35 22.36 -2.55
N GLU A 148 2.45 21.62 -2.50
CA GLU A 148 3.35 21.45 -3.64
C GLU A 148 2.68 20.74 -4.82
N GLN A 149 1.93 19.66 -4.56
CA GLN A 149 1.20 18.96 -5.62
C GLN A 149 0.13 19.87 -6.25
N ILE A 150 -0.62 20.61 -5.45
CA ILE A 150 -1.62 21.58 -5.96
C ILE A 150 -0.95 22.62 -6.86
N ARG A 151 0.16 23.23 -6.43
CA ARG A 151 0.88 24.23 -7.24
C ARG A 151 1.37 23.64 -8.57
N LYS A 152 2.00 22.46 -8.52
CA LYS A 152 2.49 21.77 -9.72
C LYS A 152 1.37 21.40 -10.69
N ILE A 153 0.22 20.93 -10.19
CA ILE A 153 -0.96 20.66 -11.03
C ILE A 153 -1.45 21.96 -11.69
N ARG A 154 -1.47 23.07 -10.95
CA ARG A 154 -1.92 24.38 -11.43
C ARG A 154 -1.01 25.00 -12.49
N GLU A 155 0.23 24.54 -12.64
CA GLU A 155 1.09 24.92 -13.77
C GLU A 155 0.57 24.39 -15.12
N HIS A 156 -0.30 23.38 -15.10
CA HIS A 156 -0.77 22.70 -16.31
C HIS A 156 -2.28 22.82 -16.52
N THR A 157 -3.09 22.97 -15.46
CA THR A 157 -4.55 22.87 -15.58
C THR A 157 -5.34 23.55 -14.45
N ASP A 158 -6.53 24.05 -14.81
CA ASP A 158 -7.48 24.71 -13.91
C ASP A 158 -8.59 23.77 -13.38
N LYS A 159 -8.53 22.47 -13.68
CA LYS A 159 -9.51 21.47 -13.22
C LYS A 159 -9.70 21.53 -11.71
N ASP A 160 -10.91 21.22 -11.25
CA ASP A 160 -11.19 21.13 -9.82
C ASP A 160 -10.26 20.11 -9.16
N ILE A 161 -9.75 20.41 -7.98
CA ILE A 161 -8.95 19.47 -7.19
C ILE A 161 -9.76 19.04 -5.98
N ILE A 162 -9.88 17.74 -5.79
CA ILE A 162 -10.43 17.16 -4.57
C ILE A 162 -9.27 16.72 -3.68
N TRP A 163 -9.09 17.39 -2.55
CA TRP A 163 -8.13 17.00 -1.52
C TRP A 163 -8.79 16.01 -0.55
N ARG A 164 -8.25 14.80 -0.49
CA ARG A 164 -8.69 13.72 0.40
C ARG A 164 -7.60 13.39 1.43
N PRO A 165 -7.71 13.86 2.68
CA PRO A 165 -6.72 13.56 3.71
C PRO A 165 -6.73 12.07 4.10
N HIS A 166 -5.63 11.61 4.71
CA HIS A 166 -5.57 10.25 5.25
C HIS A 166 -6.49 10.12 6.47
N PRO A 167 -7.31 9.05 6.59
CA PRO A 167 -8.32 8.92 7.65
C PRO A 167 -7.76 8.96 9.08
N ARG A 168 -6.50 8.57 9.25
CA ARG A 168 -5.79 8.56 10.54
C ARG A 168 -4.72 9.64 10.67
N PHE A 169 -4.62 10.52 9.68
CA PHE A 169 -3.67 11.63 9.69
C PHE A 169 -4.30 12.83 8.98
N PRO A 170 -5.32 13.46 9.59
CA PRO A 170 -5.98 14.61 9.00
C PRO A 170 -5.03 15.81 9.00
N VAL A 171 -5.00 16.52 7.88
CA VAL A 171 -4.32 17.82 7.73
C VAL A 171 -5.38 18.91 7.81
N ASN A 172 -5.14 20.00 8.53
CA ASN A 172 -6.09 21.12 8.67
C ASN A 172 -6.28 21.88 7.33
N SER A 173 -7.28 22.76 7.25
CA SER A 173 -7.88 23.40 6.06
C SER A 173 -6.94 24.01 5.00
N LEU A 174 -6.11 23.21 4.36
CA LEU A 174 -5.17 23.62 3.33
C LEU A 174 -5.87 24.06 2.03
N GLU A 175 -7.02 23.48 1.74
CA GLU A 175 -7.82 23.75 0.56
C GLU A 175 -8.31 25.20 0.47
N GLU A 176 -8.49 25.88 1.61
CA GLU A 176 -8.96 27.27 1.68
C GLU A 176 -7.95 28.26 1.06
N ASP A 177 -6.67 27.88 0.99
CA ASP A 177 -5.60 28.70 0.42
C ASP A 177 -5.52 28.62 -1.12
N PHE A 178 -6.31 27.75 -1.76
CA PHE A 178 -6.19 27.47 -3.19
C PHE A 178 -7.53 27.57 -3.94
N LYS A 179 -7.49 28.15 -5.14
CA LYS A 179 -8.66 28.25 -6.02
C LYS A 179 -9.08 26.87 -6.54
N ASN A 180 -10.39 26.61 -6.52
CA ASN A 180 -11.02 25.40 -7.03
C ASN A 180 -10.43 24.13 -6.38
N VAL A 181 -10.20 24.18 -5.07
CA VAL A 181 -9.76 23.03 -4.28
C VAL A 181 -10.81 22.77 -3.21
N TYR A 182 -11.29 21.53 -3.14
CA TYR A 182 -12.35 21.11 -2.23
C TYR A 182 -11.89 19.93 -1.40
N ARG A 183 -12.22 19.94 -0.11
CA ARG A 183 -11.94 18.80 0.77
C ARG A 183 -13.02 17.74 0.65
N GLN A 184 -12.59 16.49 0.54
CA GLN A 184 -13.45 15.33 0.72
C GLN A 184 -12.88 14.50 1.87
N ASN A 185 -13.59 14.46 3.01
CA ASN A 185 -13.15 13.67 4.16
C ASN A 185 -13.43 12.18 3.95
N PRO A 186 -12.53 11.29 4.39
CA PRO A 186 -12.82 9.87 4.42
C PRO A 186 -13.84 9.51 5.51
N VAL A 187 -14.69 8.55 5.17
CA VAL A 187 -15.75 7.99 6.00
C VAL A 187 -15.43 6.53 6.29
N GLN A 188 -15.45 6.16 7.57
CA GLN A 188 -15.24 4.78 7.97
C GLN A 188 -16.39 3.91 7.46
N VAL A 189 -16.08 2.77 6.84
CA VAL A 189 -17.08 1.80 6.41
C VAL A 189 -17.70 1.16 7.66
N GLN A 190 -19.04 1.12 7.70
CA GLN A 190 -19.78 0.59 8.85
C GLN A 190 -19.37 -0.85 9.15
N ASP A 191 -19.30 -1.20 10.44
CA ASP A 191 -18.98 -2.55 10.93
C ASP A 191 -17.58 -3.07 10.53
N THR A 192 -16.66 -2.16 10.17
CA THR A 192 -15.26 -2.48 9.90
C THR A 192 -14.33 -1.91 10.97
N TYR A 193 -13.27 -2.63 11.31
CA TYR A 193 -12.24 -2.15 12.25
C TYR A 193 -11.40 -1.01 11.68
N ASP A 194 -10.96 -1.18 10.43
CA ASP A 194 -10.00 -0.29 9.76
C ASP A 194 -10.24 -0.32 8.26
N ASP A 195 -11.44 0.07 7.86
CA ASP A 195 -11.75 0.33 6.48
C ASP A 195 -12.43 1.67 6.34
N PHE A 196 -12.03 2.37 5.29
CA PHE A 196 -12.68 3.57 4.80
C PHE A 196 -12.90 3.86 3.33
N ASP A 197 -14.01 4.51 3.03
CA ASP A 197 -14.50 4.62 1.67
C ASP A 197 -13.43 5.17 0.73
N PHE A 198 -13.46 4.76 -0.52
CA PHE A 198 -12.72 5.42 -1.59
C PHE A 198 -13.39 5.03 -2.90
N ASP A 199 -13.84 6.04 -3.63
CA ASP A 199 -14.35 5.89 -4.98
C ASP A 199 -13.70 6.99 -5.84
N CYS A 200 -13.17 6.61 -6.99
CA CYS A 200 -12.60 7.51 -7.97
C CYS A 200 -13.57 7.81 -9.12
N LYS A 201 -14.86 7.47 -8.98
CA LYS A 201 -15.90 7.83 -9.95
C LYS A 201 -15.92 9.35 -10.19
N GLY A 202 -15.82 9.73 -11.46
CA GLY A 202 -15.78 11.14 -11.88
C GLY A 202 -14.42 11.82 -11.70
N ALA A 203 -13.41 11.11 -11.19
CA ALA A 203 -12.04 11.60 -11.18
C ALA A 203 -11.45 11.53 -12.60
N TYR A 204 -10.90 12.65 -13.04
CA TYR A 204 -10.08 12.75 -14.25
C TYR A 204 -8.74 12.02 -14.05
N ALA A 205 -8.12 12.20 -12.89
CA ALA A 205 -6.90 11.52 -12.48
C ALA A 205 -6.78 11.50 -10.95
N VAL A 206 -6.01 10.56 -10.42
CA VAL A 206 -5.72 10.44 -8.99
C VAL A 206 -4.23 10.66 -8.74
N VAL A 207 -3.90 11.46 -7.74
CA VAL A 207 -2.54 11.85 -7.37
C VAL A 207 -2.25 11.34 -5.97
N ASN A 208 -1.22 10.51 -5.81
CA ASN A 208 -0.72 10.13 -4.49
C ASN A 208 0.78 9.85 -4.56
N HIS A 209 1.44 9.67 -3.41
CA HIS A 209 2.84 9.25 -3.44
C HIS A 209 2.95 7.73 -3.71
N SER A 210 2.29 6.90 -2.89
CA SER A 210 2.42 5.44 -2.94
C SER A 210 1.34 4.65 -2.19
N SER A 211 0.10 5.17 -2.09
CA SER A 211 -0.98 4.53 -1.33
C SER A 211 -1.88 3.62 -2.18
N ASN A 212 -2.58 2.69 -1.50
CA ASN A 212 -3.53 1.75 -2.12
C ASN A 212 -4.61 2.41 -3.01
N PRO A 213 -5.14 3.61 -2.70
CA PRO A 213 -6.02 4.35 -3.60
C PRO A 213 -5.56 4.41 -5.06
N ALA A 214 -4.26 4.53 -5.33
CA ALA A 214 -3.76 4.49 -6.71
C ALA A 214 -4.01 3.13 -7.38
N THR A 215 -3.77 2.02 -6.67
CA THR A 215 -4.05 0.68 -7.19
C THR A 215 -5.53 0.49 -7.51
N HIS A 216 -6.43 0.93 -6.64
CA HIS A 216 -7.88 0.91 -6.91
C HIS A 216 -8.25 1.75 -8.12
N SER A 217 -7.71 2.98 -8.22
CA SER A 217 -7.98 3.85 -9.36
C SER A 217 -7.52 3.26 -10.68
N VAL A 218 -6.33 2.65 -10.70
CA VAL A 218 -5.84 1.94 -11.88
C VAL A 218 -6.76 0.77 -12.23
N ILE A 219 -7.26 -0.02 -11.28
CA ILE A 219 -8.21 -1.11 -11.55
C ILE A 219 -9.53 -0.56 -12.14
N GLU A 220 -10.00 0.55 -11.60
CA GLU A 220 -11.22 1.26 -12.01
C GLU A 220 -11.08 2.04 -13.34
N GLY A 221 -9.89 2.04 -13.95
CA GLY A 221 -9.66 2.72 -15.22
C GLY A 221 -9.42 4.22 -15.10
N VAL A 222 -9.05 4.73 -13.93
CA VAL A 222 -8.66 6.14 -13.71
C VAL A 222 -7.14 6.25 -13.70
N PRO A 223 -6.53 7.12 -14.54
CA PRO A 223 -5.09 7.29 -14.57
C PRO A 223 -4.56 7.88 -13.27
N VAL A 224 -3.35 7.48 -12.88
CA VAL A 224 -2.73 7.91 -11.63
C VAL A 224 -1.41 8.64 -11.87
N PHE A 225 -1.12 9.61 -11.01
CA PHE A 225 0.18 10.30 -10.91
C PHE A 225 0.82 9.92 -9.59
N VAL A 226 1.90 9.15 -9.65
CA VAL A 226 2.48 8.48 -8.49
C VAL A 226 4.00 8.55 -8.48
N SER A 227 4.60 8.41 -7.30
CA SER A 227 6.05 8.29 -7.19
C SER A 227 6.54 6.89 -7.54
N GLU A 228 7.86 6.75 -7.73
CA GLU A 228 8.54 5.46 -7.86
C GLU A 228 8.29 4.52 -6.69
N ALA A 229 7.92 4.99 -5.50
CA ALA A 229 7.62 4.11 -4.38
C ALA A 229 6.28 3.35 -4.54
N SER A 230 5.42 3.74 -5.49
CA SER A 230 4.08 3.18 -5.66
C SER A 230 4.07 1.81 -6.33
N LEU A 231 3.20 0.92 -5.87
CA LEU A 231 2.89 -0.34 -6.57
C LEU A 231 2.22 -0.11 -7.93
N ALA A 232 1.66 1.07 -8.16
CA ALA A 232 1.04 1.46 -9.43
C ALA A 232 2.03 2.13 -10.42
N TYR A 233 3.31 2.25 -10.07
CA TYR A 233 4.27 3.06 -10.85
C TYR A 233 4.40 2.62 -12.32
N ASP A 234 4.47 1.31 -12.61
CA ASP A 234 4.66 0.81 -13.98
C ASP A 234 3.49 1.10 -14.92
N VAL A 235 2.34 1.44 -14.36
CA VAL A 235 1.11 1.79 -15.09
C VAL A 235 0.59 3.18 -14.75
N GLY A 236 1.41 3.97 -14.06
CA GLY A 236 1.12 5.33 -13.63
C GLY A 236 1.94 6.37 -14.39
N ASN A 237 1.72 7.63 -14.04
CA ASN A 237 2.42 8.78 -14.60
C ASN A 237 3.41 9.32 -13.55
N PRO A 238 4.71 9.45 -13.85
CA PRO A 238 5.72 9.85 -12.85
C PRO A 238 5.75 11.36 -12.57
N ASN A 239 5.13 12.19 -13.41
CA ASN A 239 5.08 13.65 -13.29
C ASN A 239 3.88 14.21 -14.05
N TYR A 240 3.62 15.50 -13.90
CA TYR A 240 2.41 16.16 -14.44
C TYR A 240 2.51 16.66 -15.88
N ASN A 241 3.60 16.38 -16.60
CA ASN A 241 3.76 16.83 -17.99
C ASN A 241 2.63 16.34 -18.91
N THR A 242 2.05 15.18 -18.58
CA THR A 242 0.93 14.55 -19.29
C THR A 242 -0.40 14.76 -18.59
N ILE A 243 -0.54 15.65 -17.61
CA ILE A 243 -1.79 15.76 -16.82
C ILE A 243 -3.01 16.20 -17.63
N ASN A 244 -2.85 16.82 -18.80
CA ASN A 244 -3.98 17.12 -19.70
C ASN A 244 -4.28 15.98 -20.70
N ASP A 245 -3.38 15.01 -20.82
CA ASP A 245 -3.59 13.76 -21.56
C ASP A 245 -2.79 12.60 -20.92
N PRO A 246 -3.27 12.03 -19.78
CA PRO A 246 -2.49 11.06 -19.02
C PRO A 246 -2.15 9.80 -19.82
N ILE A 247 -0.98 9.24 -19.56
CA ILE A 247 -0.59 7.96 -20.16
C ILE A 247 -1.49 6.87 -19.60
N ARG A 248 -1.95 5.99 -20.50
CA ARG A 248 -2.92 4.92 -20.25
C ARG A 248 -2.37 3.61 -20.84
N PRO A 249 -1.38 2.98 -20.19
CA PRO A 249 -0.74 1.80 -20.73
C PRO A 249 -1.65 0.57 -20.62
N ASP A 250 -1.24 -0.55 -21.25
CA ASP A 250 -1.79 -1.85 -20.89
C ASP A 250 -1.47 -2.16 -19.43
N ARG A 251 -2.46 -2.68 -18.70
CA ARG A 251 -2.37 -2.98 -17.26
C ARG A 251 -2.40 -4.48 -16.98
N THR A 252 -2.45 -5.32 -18.00
CA THR A 252 -2.74 -6.74 -17.86
C THR A 252 -1.67 -7.45 -17.03
N GLN A 253 -0.40 -7.28 -17.41
CA GLN A 253 0.70 -7.89 -16.65
C GLN A 253 0.82 -7.29 -15.24
N TRP A 254 0.58 -5.99 -15.11
CA TRP A 254 0.58 -5.33 -13.81
C TRP A 254 -0.48 -5.93 -12.87
N LEU A 255 -1.72 -6.14 -13.35
CA LEU A 255 -2.79 -6.74 -12.57
C LEU A 255 -2.40 -8.14 -12.07
N ASN A 256 -1.85 -8.96 -12.98
CA ASN A 256 -1.40 -10.31 -12.67
C ASN A 256 -0.35 -10.27 -11.54
N ASP A 257 0.64 -9.38 -11.64
CA ASP A 257 1.71 -9.29 -10.66
C ASP A 257 1.27 -8.71 -9.32
N ILE A 258 0.36 -7.72 -9.28
CA ILE A 258 -0.13 -7.18 -8.01
C ILE A 258 -1.01 -8.17 -7.27
N ALA A 259 -1.71 -9.07 -7.97
CA ALA A 259 -2.56 -10.08 -7.36
C ALA A 259 -1.78 -11.08 -6.47
N HIS A 260 -0.46 -11.20 -6.70
CA HIS A 260 0.47 -11.98 -5.88
C HIS A 260 1.05 -11.19 -4.68
N THR A 261 0.66 -9.93 -4.49
CA THR A 261 1.11 -9.15 -3.32
C THR A 261 0.28 -9.41 -2.07
N GLU A 262 -0.91 -10.02 -2.22
CA GLU A 262 -1.86 -10.21 -1.13
C GLU A 262 -2.50 -11.61 -1.14
N TRP A 263 -2.81 -12.11 0.05
CA TRP A 263 -3.21 -13.49 0.31
C TRP A 263 -4.31 -13.57 1.37
N THR A 264 -5.22 -14.52 1.26
CA THR A 264 -6.20 -14.77 2.33
C THR A 264 -5.52 -15.46 3.53
N LEU A 265 -6.20 -15.53 4.68
CA LEU A 265 -5.65 -16.21 5.85
C LEU A 265 -5.36 -17.69 5.58
N GLU A 266 -6.24 -18.36 4.82
CA GLU A 266 -6.09 -19.77 4.46
C GLU A 266 -4.85 -19.98 3.59
N GLU A 267 -4.59 -19.08 2.63
CA GLU A 267 -3.41 -19.12 1.78
C GLU A 267 -2.13 -18.75 2.55
N ILE A 268 -2.22 -17.86 3.53
CA ILE A 268 -1.07 -17.55 4.39
C ILE A 268 -0.73 -18.78 5.25
N ALA A 269 -1.73 -19.46 5.79
CA ALA A 269 -1.57 -20.70 6.56
C ALA A 269 -1.05 -21.86 5.71
N GLY A 270 -1.49 -21.97 4.46
CA GLY A 270 -1.01 -22.97 3.49
C GLY A 270 0.42 -22.74 3.00
N GLY A 271 1.00 -21.56 3.29
CA GLY A 271 2.38 -21.21 2.96
C GLY A 271 2.58 -20.75 1.52
N GLU A 272 1.51 -20.37 0.83
CA GLU A 272 1.54 -19.78 -0.51
C GLU A 272 2.49 -18.58 -0.58
N PRO A 273 2.31 -17.48 0.19
CA PRO A 273 3.25 -16.36 0.17
C PRO A 273 4.67 -16.77 0.56
N LEU A 274 4.83 -17.66 1.53
CA LEU A 274 6.15 -18.09 1.99
C LEU A 274 6.96 -18.70 0.85
N LYS A 275 6.35 -19.56 0.02
CA LYS A 275 7.00 -20.16 -1.17
C LYS A 275 7.52 -19.10 -2.15
N HIS A 276 6.79 -18.00 -2.31
CA HIS A 276 7.20 -16.89 -3.17
C HIS A 276 8.38 -16.09 -2.59
N LEU A 277 8.61 -16.15 -1.27
CA LEU A 277 9.66 -15.40 -0.58
C LEU A 277 10.94 -16.24 -0.36
N THR A 278 10.86 -17.57 -0.40
CA THR A 278 11.98 -18.48 -0.06
C THR A 278 13.29 -18.18 -0.81
N SER A 279 13.24 -17.66 -2.02
CA SER A 279 14.45 -17.35 -2.81
C SER A 279 15.31 -16.22 -2.24
N VAL A 280 14.75 -15.41 -1.32
CA VAL A 280 15.43 -14.24 -0.73
C VAL A 280 15.55 -14.30 0.79
N LEU A 281 15.09 -15.40 1.41
CA LEU A 281 15.14 -15.66 2.84
C LEU A 281 16.37 -16.47 3.24
#